data_AF-A6TKJ5-F1
#
_entry.id   AF-A6TKJ5-F1
#
_cell.length_a   1.000
_cell.length_b   1.000
_cell.length_c   1.000
_cell.angle_alpha   90.00
_cell.angle_beta   90.00
_cell.angle_gamma   90.00
#
_symmetry.space_group_name_H-M   'P 1'
#
loop_
_entity.id
_entity.type
_entity.pdbx_description
1 polymer ?
#
loop_
_entity_poly.entity_id
_entity_poly.type
_entity_poly.pdbx_seq_one_letter_code
_entity_poly.pdbx_strand_id
1 'polypeptide(L)'
;MTNLIRTLNPLAMLMILMIVTILVSAIIMTFMVKKKYEKISEDLHNSSEDERNIYEYAVLNSIIEDYKTAATRNPNEVNTQAIIEKNFNRVHRGLSLGERFVRQAVSLMIILGLLGTFYGLTLSIADLVALLGGSGSSEMLNSMDSIVQGLINSVSGMSVAFITSLFGIASSIILTIIIVFVNIEDSKEAIMVEIEEYLDNKVALDFARQQALDPAAPRSNLEIGMGQVMEGFTNSLNEKLSVLLETSAEQLIAATKESQTSAEAIQSSMESFNHSIETFSENTRDFSEFNHNLRTNIERMDVAFADLVQDLKENGKDLSKNQEAVESLSRAIDKLSERL
;
A
#
# COMPACT_ATOMS: atom_id res chain seq x y z
N MET A 1 -11.62 33.26 -4.04
CA MET A 1 -12.74 32.30 -3.94
C MET A 1 -14.11 32.99 -3.78
N THR A 2 -14.26 34.05 -2.98
CA THR A 2 -15.56 34.70 -2.70
C THR A 2 -16.19 35.44 -3.90
N ASN A 3 -15.40 35.99 -4.82
CA ASN A 3 -15.94 36.68 -6.01
C ASN A 3 -16.38 35.74 -7.15
N LEU A 4 -15.93 34.47 -7.17
CA LEU A 4 -16.35 33.48 -8.17
C LEU A 4 -17.75 32.92 -7.85
N ILE A 5 -18.12 32.91 -6.57
CA ILE A 5 -19.40 32.38 -6.07
C ILE A 5 -20.56 33.31 -6.42
N ARG A 6 -20.30 34.62 -6.54
CA ARG A 6 -21.33 35.64 -6.82
C ARG A 6 -21.76 35.71 -8.29
N THR A 7 -20.95 35.16 -9.20
CA THR A 7 -21.26 35.01 -10.64
C THR A 7 -21.87 33.65 -10.97
N LEU A 8 -22.06 32.76 -9.98
CA LEU A 8 -22.68 31.46 -10.20
C LEU A 8 -24.17 31.62 -10.47
N ASN A 9 -24.63 30.98 -11.54
CA ASN A 9 -26.04 30.73 -11.75
C ASN A 9 -26.61 30.04 -10.49
N PRO A 10 -27.72 30.52 -9.88
CA PRO A 10 -28.26 29.99 -8.62
C PRO A 10 -28.44 28.47 -8.62
N LEU A 11 -28.66 27.87 -9.80
CA LEU A 11 -28.80 26.42 -9.96
C LEU A 11 -27.46 25.65 -9.82
N ALA A 12 -26.36 26.19 -10.33
CA ALA A 12 -25.04 25.57 -10.15
C ALA A 12 -24.62 25.58 -8.67
N MET A 13 -24.94 26.66 -7.95
CA MET A 13 -24.72 26.75 -6.51
C MET A 13 -25.54 25.70 -5.73
N LEU A 14 -26.79 25.47 -6.14
CA LEU A 14 -27.64 24.42 -5.56
C LEU A 14 -27.06 23.02 -5.80
N MET A 15 -26.53 22.74 -6.98
CA MET A 15 -25.89 21.46 -7.29
C MET A 15 -24.64 21.22 -6.44
N ILE A 16 -23.77 22.23 -6.32
CA ILE A 16 -22.59 22.16 -5.45
C ILE A 16 -23.01 21.93 -4.00
N LEU A 17 -24.04 22.64 -3.51
CA LEU A 17 -24.55 22.47 -2.15
C LEU A 17 -25.11 21.06 -1.92
N MET A 18 -25.81 20.47 -2.90
CA MET A 18 -26.24 19.07 -2.82
C MET A 18 -25.05 18.11 -2.75
N ILE A 19 -24.03 18.30 -3.58
CA ILE A 19 -22.80 17.47 -3.56
C ILE A 19 -22.13 17.56 -2.20
N VAL A 20 -21.96 18.76 -1.64
CA VAL A 20 -21.38 18.96 -0.30
C VAL A 20 -22.24 18.29 0.77
N THR A 21 -23.56 18.41 0.70
CA THR A 21 -24.47 17.78 1.67
C THR A 21 -24.36 16.26 1.62
N ILE A 22 -24.28 15.67 0.42
CA ILE A 22 -24.08 14.23 0.24
C ILE A 22 -22.72 13.81 0.77
N LEU A 23 -21.66 14.56 0.46
CA LEU A 23 -20.30 14.27 0.93
C LEU A 23 -20.24 14.26 2.46
N VAL A 24 -20.72 15.31 3.12
CA VAL A 24 -20.71 15.42 4.59
C VAL A 24 -21.57 14.33 5.22
N SER A 25 -22.78 14.10 4.68
CA SER A 25 -23.66 13.02 5.15
C SER A 25 -23.01 11.65 5.01
N ALA A 26 -22.36 11.37 3.87
CA ALA A 26 -21.68 10.11 3.63
C ALA A 26 -20.50 9.90 4.58
N ILE A 27 -19.67 10.94 4.81
CA ILE A 27 -18.56 10.88 5.76
C ILE A 27 -19.07 10.58 7.18
N ILE A 28 -20.10 11.31 7.64
CA ILE A 28 -20.70 11.09 8.97
C ILE A 28 -21.23 9.66 9.07
N MET A 29 -21.97 9.19 8.06
CA MET A 29 -22.51 7.84 8.03
C MET A 29 -21.41 6.78 8.04
N THR A 30 -20.31 6.98 7.31
CA THR A 30 -19.15 6.09 7.30
C THR A 30 -18.60 5.86 8.71
N PHE A 31 -18.38 6.94 9.47
CA PHE A 31 -17.91 6.84 10.86
C PHE A 31 -18.97 6.29 11.82
N MET A 32 -20.24 6.68 11.66
CA MET A 32 -21.32 6.18 12.51
C MET A 32 -21.54 4.68 12.36
N VAL A 33 -21.45 4.15 11.13
CA VAL A 33 -21.58 2.72 10.85
C VAL A 33 -20.43 1.95 11.48
N LYS A 34 -19.18 2.37 11.27
CA LYS A 34 -18.01 1.73 11.88
C LYS A 34 -18.09 1.70 13.40
N LYS A 35 -18.39 2.86 14.02
CA LYS A 35 -18.50 2.95 15.49
C LYS A 35 -19.61 2.04 16.05
N LYS A 36 -20.67 1.78 15.28
CA LYS A 36 -21.71 0.83 15.71
C LYS A 36 -21.20 -0.61 15.69
N TYR A 37 -20.43 -1.01 14.67
CA TYR A 37 -19.81 -2.34 14.64
C TYR A 37 -18.84 -2.54 15.80
N GLU A 38 -17.97 -1.57 16.05
CA GLU A 38 -17.04 -1.59 17.20
C GLU A 38 -17.77 -1.73 18.53
N LYS A 39 -18.89 -1.02 18.73
CA LYS A 39 -19.68 -1.13 19.96
C LYS A 39 -20.39 -2.47 20.13
N ILE A 40 -20.82 -3.10 19.04
CA ILE A 40 -21.43 -4.44 19.10
C ILE A 40 -20.36 -5.47 19.48
N SER A 41 -19.15 -5.34 18.93
CA SER A 41 -17.97 -6.14 19.32
C SER A 41 -17.61 -5.94 20.79
N GLU A 42 -17.55 -4.69 21.25
CA GLU A 42 -17.26 -4.36 22.65
C GLU A 42 -18.32 -4.92 23.62
N ASP A 43 -19.61 -4.84 23.28
CA ASP A 43 -20.68 -5.44 24.07
C ASP A 43 -20.60 -6.97 24.07
N LEU A 44 -20.28 -7.60 22.94
CA LEU A 44 -20.08 -9.04 22.86
C LEU A 44 -18.95 -9.49 23.79
N HIS A 45 -17.79 -8.86 23.70
CA HIS A 45 -16.62 -9.21 24.50
C HIS A 45 -16.87 -9.00 26.01
N ASN A 46 -17.37 -7.82 26.41
CA ASN A 46 -17.61 -7.50 27.82
C ASN A 46 -18.72 -8.35 28.45
N SER A 47 -19.82 -8.57 27.72
CA SER A 47 -20.99 -9.29 28.23
C SER A 47 -20.84 -10.81 28.08
N SER A 48 -19.85 -11.29 27.31
CA SER A 48 -19.51 -12.71 27.26
C SER A 48 -19.03 -13.23 28.61
N GLU A 49 -18.35 -12.43 29.45
CA GLU A 49 -17.82 -12.89 30.74
C GLU A 49 -18.88 -12.98 31.86
N ASP A 50 -20.05 -12.31 31.73
CA ASP A 50 -21.14 -12.38 32.72
C ASP A 50 -22.01 -13.62 32.47
N GLU A 51 -22.20 -14.45 33.50
CA GLU A 51 -23.02 -15.68 33.46
C GLU A 51 -24.47 -15.43 32.99
N ARG A 52 -24.95 -14.19 33.06
CA ARG A 52 -26.32 -13.82 32.70
C ARG A 52 -26.57 -13.71 31.19
N ASN A 53 -25.54 -13.60 30.34
CA ASN A 53 -25.67 -13.51 28.88
C ASN A 53 -26.69 -12.45 28.40
N ILE A 54 -26.76 -11.29 29.07
CA ILE A 54 -27.66 -10.19 28.68
C ILE A 54 -26.84 -9.14 27.94
N TYR A 55 -27.09 -8.98 26.65
CA TYR A 55 -26.40 -8.01 25.82
C TYR A 55 -27.19 -6.71 25.72
N GLU A 56 -26.50 -5.57 25.70
CA GLU A 56 -27.12 -4.26 25.49
C GLU A 56 -27.74 -4.19 24.09
N TYR A 57 -27.07 -4.79 23.10
CA TYR A 57 -27.55 -4.81 21.73
C TYR A 57 -28.55 -5.95 21.46
N ALA A 58 -29.78 -5.58 21.10
CA ALA A 58 -30.86 -6.50 20.76
C ALA A 58 -30.52 -7.50 19.64
N VAL A 59 -29.55 -7.17 18.76
CA VAL A 59 -29.11 -8.07 17.70
C VAL A 59 -28.44 -9.32 18.26
N LEU A 60 -27.59 -9.18 19.29
CA LEU A 60 -26.87 -10.29 19.91
C LEU A 60 -27.85 -11.23 20.62
N ASN A 61 -28.78 -10.67 21.41
CA ASN A 61 -29.83 -11.43 22.07
C ASN A 61 -30.68 -12.22 21.05
N SER A 62 -31.05 -11.60 19.93
CA SER A 62 -31.84 -12.25 18.88
C SER A 62 -31.07 -13.37 18.17
N ILE A 63 -29.76 -13.20 17.96
CA ILE A 63 -28.89 -14.21 17.37
C ILE A 63 -28.79 -15.44 18.28
N ILE A 64 -28.55 -15.22 19.58
CA ILE A 64 -28.44 -16.30 20.56
C ILE A 64 -29.76 -17.06 20.71
N GLU A 65 -30.89 -16.36 20.71
CA GLU A 65 -32.22 -16.98 20.79
C GLU A 65 -32.54 -17.82 19.54
N ASP A 66 -32.28 -17.29 18.34
CA ASP A 66 -32.45 -18.01 17.08
C ASP A 66 -31.51 -19.23 17.02
N TYR A 67 -30.27 -19.10 17.50
CA TYR A 67 -29.30 -20.19 17.60
C TYR A 67 -29.80 -21.31 18.52
N LYS A 68 -30.20 -20.99 19.76
CA LYS A 68 -30.75 -21.98 20.71
C LYS A 68 -31.99 -22.68 20.15
N THR A 69 -32.84 -21.95 19.44
CA THR A 69 -34.02 -22.51 18.79
C THR A 69 -33.65 -23.48 17.67
N ALA A 70 -32.65 -23.15 16.85
CA ALA A 70 -32.13 -24.02 15.80
C ALA A 70 -31.45 -25.27 16.39
N ALA A 71 -30.59 -25.07 17.39
CA ALA A 71 -29.92 -26.15 18.12
C ALA A 71 -30.92 -27.10 18.79
N THR A 72 -32.07 -26.62 19.27
CA THR A 72 -33.12 -27.50 19.81
C THR A 72 -33.74 -28.42 18.75
N ARG A 73 -33.81 -27.98 17.49
CA ARG A 73 -34.44 -28.72 16.40
C ARG A 73 -33.49 -29.69 15.70
N ASN A 74 -32.28 -29.24 15.42
CA ASN A 74 -31.26 -30.05 14.76
C ASN A 74 -29.86 -29.61 15.23
N PRO A 75 -29.36 -30.18 16.34
CA PRO A 75 -28.14 -29.69 16.97
C PRO A 75 -26.87 -29.94 16.14
N ASN A 76 -26.87 -30.91 15.21
CA ASN A 76 -25.70 -31.28 14.42
C ASN A 76 -25.55 -30.47 13.11
N GLU A 77 -26.54 -29.64 12.73
CA GLU A 77 -26.53 -28.88 11.46
C GLU A 77 -27.04 -27.45 11.66
N VAL A 78 -26.61 -26.77 12.73
CA VAL A 78 -26.96 -25.37 12.93
C VAL A 78 -26.15 -24.51 11.95
N ASN A 79 -26.84 -23.84 11.01
CA ASN A 79 -26.19 -22.89 10.12
C ASN A 79 -26.01 -21.53 10.82
N THR A 80 -24.93 -21.44 11.62
CA THR A 80 -24.60 -20.26 12.44
C THR A 80 -24.49 -18.99 11.59
N GLN A 81 -23.77 -19.05 10.47
CA GLN A 81 -23.62 -17.92 9.54
C GLN A 81 -24.96 -17.37 9.06
N ALA A 82 -25.90 -18.22 8.62
CA ALA A 82 -27.21 -17.77 8.14
C ALA A 82 -28.05 -17.10 9.25
N ILE A 83 -27.91 -17.57 10.51
CA ILE A 83 -28.60 -16.98 11.66
C ILE A 83 -28.07 -15.58 11.95
N ILE A 84 -26.75 -15.42 11.94
CA ILE A 84 -26.07 -14.13 12.14
C ILE A 84 -26.50 -13.15 11.05
N GLU A 85 -26.36 -13.53 9.78
CA GLU A 85 -26.72 -12.68 8.63
C GLU A 85 -28.19 -12.26 8.66
N LYS A 86 -29.10 -13.21 8.93
CA LYS A 86 -30.54 -12.95 9.05
C LYS A 86 -30.82 -11.90 10.13
N ASN A 87 -30.20 -12.00 11.29
CA ASN A 87 -30.48 -11.10 12.41
C ASN A 87 -29.82 -9.73 12.24
N PHE A 88 -28.60 -9.65 11.70
CA PHE A 88 -28.00 -8.36 11.32
C PHE A 88 -28.85 -7.63 10.28
N ASN A 89 -29.35 -8.34 9.27
CA ASN A 89 -30.20 -7.73 8.25
C ASN A 89 -31.60 -7.35 8.77
N ARG A 90 -32.15 -8.11 9.72
CA ARG A 90 -33.49 -7.89 10.31
C ARG A 90 -33.49 -6.74 11.31
N VAL A 91 -32.56 -6.75 12.27
CA VAL A 91 -32.53 -5.81 13.41
C VAL A 91 -31.87 -4.49 13.01
N HIS A 92 -30.85 -4.51 12.16
CA HIS A 92 -30.08 -3.33 11.76
C HIS A 92 -30.38 -2.84 10.34
N ARG A 93 -31.67 -2.73 9.99
CA ARG A 93 -32.12 -2.09 8.73
C ARG A 93 -31.52 -0.70 8.51
N GLY A 94 -31.32 0.08 9.57
CA GLY A 94 -30.70 1.40 9.48
C GLY A 94 -29.19 1.36 9.18
N LEU A 95 -28.50 0.33 9.68
CA LEU A 95 -27.06 0.16 9.44
C LEU A 95 -26.82 -0.27 7.99
N SER A 96 -27.59 -1.26 7.51
CA SER A 96 -27.52 -1.72 6.12
C SER A 96 -27.96 -0.64 5.12
N LEU A 97 -28.92 0.21 5.49
CA LEU A 97 -29.26 1.40 4.70
C LEU A 97 -28.09 2.39 4.65
N GLY A 98 -27.40 2.59 5.77
CA GLY A 98 -26.21 3.43 5.85
C GLY A 98 -25.07 2.93 4.97
N GLU A 99 -24.77 1.64 4.99
CA GLU A 99 -23.77 1.01 4.12
C GLU A 99 -24.11 1.21 2.63
N ARG A 100 -25.37 0.95 2.26
CA ARG A 100 -25.86 1.15 0.89
C ARG A 100 -25.78 2.61 0.46
N PHE A 101 -26.13 3.53 1.36
CA PHE A 101 -26.05 4.97 1.11
C PHE A 101 -24.60 5.40 0.87
N VAL A 102 -23.66 5.01 1.74
CA VAL A 102 -22.22 5.33 1.59
C VAL A 102 -21.68 4.78 0.27
N ARG A 103 -22.02 3.52 -0.08
CA ARG A 103 -21.59 2.89 -1.34
C ARG A 103 -22.14 3.62 -2.58
N GLN A 104 -23.40 4.06 -2.53
CA GLN A 104 -24.05 4.76 -3.63
C GLN A 104 -23.72 6.26 -3.69
N ALA A 105 -23.27 6.87 -2.59
CA ALA A 105 -22.97 8.30 -2.49
C ALA A 105 -21.87 8.72 -3.48
N VAL A 106 -20.85 7.87 -3.68
CA VAL A 106 -19.79 8.07 -4.68
C VAL A 106 -20.39 8.24 -6.07
N SER A 107 -21.20 7.28 -6.52
CA SER A 107 -21.87 7.34 -7.82
C SER A 107 -22.85 8.51 -7.92
N LEU A 108 -23.56 8.83 -6.83
CA LEU A 108 -24.51 9.94 -6.81
C LEU A 108 -23.81 11.30 -7.00
N MET A 109 -22.65 11.52 -6.36
CA MET A 109 -21.86 12.73 -6.55
C MET A 109 -21.35 12.88 -7.99
N ILE A 110 -20.92 11.78 -8.61
CA ILE A 110 -20.47 11.77 -10.02
C ILE A 110 -21.65 12.10 -10.94
N ILE A 111 -22.80 11.46 -10.75
CA ILE A 111 -24.01 11.70 -11.56
C ILE A 111 -24.48 13.15 -11.39
N LEU A 112 -24.48 13.69 -10.17
CA LEU A 112 -24.82 15.10 -9.93
C LEU A 112 -23.81 16.06 -10.60
N GLY A 113 -22.51 15.73 -10.56
CA GLY A 113 -21.49 16.49 -11.29
C GLY A 113 -21.75 16.51 -12.80
N LEU A 114 -22.02 15.35 -13.40
CA LEU A 114 -22.37 15.21 -14.82
C LEU A 114 -23.66 15.92 -15.19
N LEU A 115 -24.70 15.83 -14.33
CA LEU A 115 -25.96 16.55 -14.50
C LEU A 115 -25.72 18.07 -14.54
N GLY A 116 -24.82 18.57 -13.71
CA GLY A 116 -24.40 19.98 -13.73
C GLY A 116 -23.82 20.39 -15.08
N THR A 117 -22.95 19.57 -15.68
CA THR A 117 -22.39 19.81 -17.02
C THR A 117 -23.47 19.84 -18.09
N PHE A 118 -24.34 18.83 -18.13
CA PHE A 118 -25.40 18.78 -19.14
C PHE A 118 -26.32 20.00 -19.04
N TYR A 119 -26.73 20.34 -17.83
CA TYR A 119 -27.59 21.50 -17.60
C TYR A 119 -26.92 22.81 -18.05
N GLY A 120 -25.64 23.02 -17.68
CA GLY A 120 -24.93 24.23 -18.08
C GLY A 120 -24.68 24.34 -19.58
N LEU A 121 -24.41 23.22 -20.26
CA LEU A 121 -24.31 23.18 -21.72
C LEU A 121 -25.66 23.49 -22.38
N THR A 122 -26.77 22.93 -21.88
CA THR A 122 -28.12 23.21 -22.41
C THR A 122 -28.46 24.71 -22.30
N LEU A 123 -28.15 25.35 -21.16
CA LEU A 123 -28.33 26.79 -21.01
C LEU A 123 -27.45 27.59 -21.97
N SER A 124 -26.17 27.23 -22.08
CA SER A 124 -25.21 27.91 -22.95
C SER A 124 -25.65 27.87 -24.43
N ILE A 125 -26.21 26.73 -24.87
CA ILE A 125 -26.76 26.55 -26.22
C ILE A 125 -28.07 27.36 -26.38
N ALA A 126 -28.96 27.35 -25.38
CA ALA A 126 -30.21 28.12 -25.44
C ALA A 126 -29.93 29.64 -25.57
N ASP A 127 -28.98 30.16 -24.80
CA ASP A 127 -28.55 31.56 -24.87
C ASP A 127 -27.97 31.89 -26.25
N LEU A 128 -27.14 30.99 -26.80
CA LEU A 128 -26.56 31.17 -28.14
C LEU A 128 -27.63 31.17 -29.24
N VAL A 129 -28.61 30.27 -29.17
CA VAL A 129 -29.73 30.23 -30.12
C VAL A 129 -30.59 31.50 -30.03
N ALA A 130 -30.85 32.00 -28.81
CA ALA A 130 -31.59 33.24 -28.61
C ALA A 130 -30.88 34.46 -29.21
N LEU A 131 -29.55 34.54 -29.05
CA LEU A 131 -28.72 35.61 -29.64
C LEU A 131 -28.73 35.57 -31.18
N LEU A 132 -28.63 34.38 -31.77
CA LEU A 132 -28.66 34.21 -33.23
C LEU A 132 -30.07 34.38 -33.83
N GLY A 133 -31.12 34.06 -33.08
CA GLY A 133 -32.51 34.25 -33.50
C GLY A 133 -32.97 35.72 -33.45
N GLY A 134 -32.39 36.52 -32.55
CA GLY A 134 -32.71 37.94 -32.37
C GLY A 134 -32.03 38.90 -33.35
N SER A 135 -30.98 38.48 -34.06
CA SER A 135 -30.18 39.34 -34.96
C SER A 135 -30.81 39.60 -36.34
N GLY A 136 -32.12 39.37 -36.51
CA GLY A 136 -32.84 39.51 -37.78
C GLY A 136 -33.26 40.94 -38.17
N SER A 137 -33.05 41.95 -37.32
CA SER A 137 -33.47 43.35 -37.56
C SER A 137 -32.29 44.33 -37.65
N SER A 138 -31.84 44.61 -38.87
CA SER A 138 -31.28 45.89 -39.39
C SER A 138 -30.37 46.84 -38.56
N GLU A 139 -29.75 46.42 -37.45
CA GLU A 139 -28.71 47.20 -36.74
C GLU A 139 -27.43 46.37 -36.49
N MET A 140 -26.83 45.89 -37.58
CA MET A 140 -25.72 44.93 -37.60
C MET A 140 -24.42 45.40 -36.91
N LEU A 141 -24.22 46.71 -36.70
CA LEU A 141 -22.98 47.26 -36.10
C LEU A 141 -23.05 47.38 -34.56
N ASN A 142 -24.22 47.62 -33.96
CA ASN A 142 -24.45 47.45 -32.51
C ASN A 142 -24.68 45.97 -32.13
N SER A 143 -24.84 45.11 -33.14
CA SER A 143 -25.08 43.67 -32.97
C SER A 143 -23.80 42.87 -32.72
N MET A 144 -22.63 43.34 -33.16
CA MET A 144 -21.39 42.55 -33.00
C MET A 144 -20.90 42.54 -31.55
N ASP A 145 -20.91 43.68 -30.85
CA ASP A 145 -20.54 43.73 -29.43
C ASP A 145 -21.52 42.94 -28.55
N SER A 146 -22.82 42.97 -28.87
CA SER A 146 -23.84 42.19 -28.15
C SER A 146 -23.75 40.69 -28.42
N ILE A 147 -23.42 40.28 -29.65
CA ILE A 147 -23.12 38.88 -29.98
C ILE A 147 -21.85 38.40 -29.27
N VAL A 148 -20.77 39.19 -29.28
CA VAL A 148 -19.51 38.85 -28.59
C VAL A 148 -19.74 38.74 -27.08
N GLN A 149 -20.45 39.69 -26.49
CA GLN A 149 -20.75 39.67 -25.06
C GLN A 149 -21.68 38.50 -24.67
N GLY A 150 -22.63 38.16 -25.55
CA GLY A 150 -23.46 36.97 -25.40
C GLY A 150 -22.68 35.65 -25.50
N LEU A 151 -21.71 35.57 -26.40
CA LEU A 151 -20.76 34.45 -26.51
C LEU A 151 -19.89 34.33 -25.26
N ILE A 152 -19.37 35.44 -24.73
CA ILE A 152 -18.60 35.47 -23.47
C ILE A 152 -19.45 34.95 -22.30
N ASN A 153 -20.72 35.39 -22.22
CA ASN A 153 -21.64 34.93 -21.18
C ASN A 153 -21.95 33.43 -21.31
N SER A 154 -22.19 32.93 -22.53
CA SER A 154 -22.42 31.51 -22.81
C SER A 154 -21.19 30.65 -22.43
N VAL A 155 -19.99 31.09 -22.82
CA VAL A 155 -18.72 30.41 -22.46
C VAL A 155 -18.49 30.44 -20.94
N SER A 156 -18.83 31.54 -20.26
CA SER A 156 -18.75 31.64 -18.80
C SER A 156 -19.71 30.68 -18.12
N GLY A 157 -20.94 30.54 -18.63
CA GLY A 157 -21.93 29.57 -18.16
C GLY A 157 -21.45 28.12 -18.27
N MET A 158 -20.79 27.78 -19.38
CA MET A 158 -20.15 26.48 -19.59
C MET A 158 -19.01 26.24 -18.58
N SER A 159 -18.19 27.25 -18.28
CA SER A 159 -17.09 27.14 -17.31
C SER A 159 -17.59 26.79 -15.90
N VAL A 160 -18.70 27.40 -15.46
CA VAL A 160 -19.33 27.10 -14.17
C VAL A 160 -19.82 25.65 -14.09
N ALA A 161 -20.41 25.16 -15.17
CA ALA A 161 -20.89 23.78 -15.28
C ALA A 161 -19.72 22.78 -15.16
N PHE A 162 -18.60 23.09 -15.82
CA PHE A 162 -17.39 22.28 -15.76
C PHE A 162 -16.78 22.23 -14.35
N ILE A 163 -16.72 23.36 -13.65
CA ILE A 163 -16.23 23.42 -12.26
C ILE A 163 -17.12 22.57 -11.33
N THR A 164 -18.43 22.56 -11.55
CA THR A 164 -19.38 21.74 -10.76
C THR A 164 -19.09 20.24 -10.94
N SER A 165 -18.79 19.80 -12.17
CA SER A 165 -18.41 18.41 -12.45
C SER A 165 -17.06 18.03 -11.85
N LEU A 166 -16.05 18.89 -12.01
CA LEU A 166 -14.75 18.69 -11.40
C LEU A 166 -14.86 18.57 -9.87
N PHE A 167 -15.72 19.39 -9.25
CA PHE A 167 -15.99 19.33 -7.82
C PHE A 167 -16.67 18.02 -7.40
N GLY A 168 -17.65 17.53 -8.18
CA GLY A 168 -18.30 16.24 -7.94
C GLY A 168 -17.32 15.06 -8.00
N ILE A 169 -16.45 15.04 -9.01
CA ILE A 169 -15.42 14.00 -9.16
C ILE A 169 -14.40 14.10 -8.03
N ALA A 170 -13.86 15.29 -7.74
CA ALA A 170 -12.90 15.48 -6.65
C ALA A 170 -13.47 15.06 -5.29
N SER A 171 -14.73 15.42 -5.00
CA SER A 171 -15.42 15.00 -3.78
C SER A 171 -15.61 13.49 -3.72
N SER A 172 -15.92 12.85 -4.85
CA SER A 172 -16.05 11.39 -4.93
C SER A 172 -14.73 10.68 -4.67
N ILE A 173 -13.60 11.20 -5.16
CA ILE A 173 -12.26 10.67 -4.88
C ILE A 173 -11.95 10.76 -3.39
N ILE A 174 -12.20 11.91 -2.76
CA ILE A 174 -11.98 12.09 -1.32
C ILE A 174 -12.82 11.10 -0.52
N LEU A 175 -14.10 10.94 -0.85
CA LEU A 175 -14.98 9.99 -0.16
C LEU A 175 -14.50 8.55 -0.35
N THR A 176 -14.09 8.15 -1.56
CA THR A 176 -13.56 6.81 -1.83
C THR A 176 -12.33 6.52 -0.98
N ILE A 177 -11.40 7.49 -0.88
CA ILE A 177 -10.21 7.36 -0.04
C ILE A 177 -10.63 7.14 1.43
N ILE A 178 -11.59 7.93 1.94
CA ILE A 178 -12.11 7.76 3.32
C ILE A 178 -12.74 6.38 3.52
N ILE A 179 -13.55 5.89 2.57
CA ILE A 179 -14.18 4.56 2.64
C ILE A 179 -13.11 3.47 2.76
N VAL A 180 -12.05 3.55 1.95
CA VAL A 180 -10.93 2.60 1.96
C VAL A 180 -10.19 2.63 3.31
N PHE A 181 -9.90 3.82 3.84
CA PHE A 181 -9.20 3.94 5.14
C PHE A 181 -10.04 3.50 6.34
N VAL A 182 -11.35 3.78 6.31
CA VAL A 182 -12.25 3.43 7.42
C VAL A 182 -12.56 1.93 7.41
N ASN A 183 -12.67 1.33 6.23
CA ASN A 183 -12.92 -0.08 5.96
C ASN A 183 -14.05 -0.70 6.81
N ILE A 184 -15.29 -0.36 6.44
CA ILE A 184 -16.51 -0.86 7.09
C ILE A 184 -16.70 -2.36 6.86
N GLU A 185 -16.32 -2.86 5.66
CA GLU A 185 -16.59 -4.23 5.23
C GLU A 185 -15.76 -5.22 6.07
N ASP A 186 -14.47 -4.94 6.28
CA ASP A 186 -13.61 -5.69 7.19
C ASP A 186 -14.14 -5.67 8.63
N SER A 187 -14.59 -4.50 9.11
CA SER A 187 -15.11 -4.37 10.49
C SER A 187 -16.38 -5.21 10.69
N LYS A 188 -17.22 -5.30 9.66
CA LYS A 188 -18.42 -6.13 9.65
C LYS A 188 -18.07 -7.61 9.62
N GLU A 189 -17.14 -8.02 8.76
CA GLU A 189 -16.70 -9.41 8.68
C GLU A 189 -16.08 -9.87 10.01
N ALA A 190 -15.21 -9.06 10.60
CA ALA A 190 -14.58 -9.34 11.88
C ALA A 190 -15.61 -9.61 13.00
N ILE A 191 -16.64 -8.77 13.13
CA ILE A 191 -17.69 -8.99 14.15
C ILE A 191 -18.57 -10.21 13.84
N MET A 192 -18.79 -10.54 12.56
CA MET A 192 -19.54 -11.77 12.22
C MET A 192 -18.77 -13.01 12.67
N VAL A 193 -17.46 -13.05 12.40
CA VAL A 193 -16.58 -14.14 12.81
C VAL A 193 -16.50 -14.23 14.34
N GLU A 194 -16.38 -13.10 15.03
CA GLU A 194 -16.34 -13.07 16.50
C GLU A 194 -17.64 -13.61 17.13
N ILE A 195 -18.80 -13.25 16.55
CA ILE A 195 -20.10 -13.78 16.99
C ILE A 195 -20.21 -15.28 16.70
N GLU A 196 -19.74 -15.73 15.54
CA GLU A 196 -19.74 -17.16 15.18
C GLU A 196 -18.89 -17.98 16.16
N GLU A 197 -17.66 -17.54 16.43
CA GLU A 197 -16.77 -18.17 17.40
C GLU A 197 -17.41 -18.22 18.80
N TYR A 198 -18.07 -17.14 19.21
CA TYR A 198 -18.79 -17.07 20.48
C TYR A 198 -19.94 -18.08 20.57
N LEU A 199 -20.73 -18.21 19.51
CA LEU A 199 -21.85 -19.15 19.45
C LEU A 199 -21.38 -20.59 19.53
N ASP A 200 -20.36 -20.95 18.74
CA ASP A 200 -19.92 -22.33 18.60
C ASP A 200 -19.10 -22.82 19.80
N ASN A 201 -18.28 -21.96 20.41
CA ASN A 201 -17.44 -22.37 21.53
C ASN A 201 -18.12 -22.24 22.90
N LYS A 202 -18.95 -21.21 23.09
CA LYS A 202 -19.53 -20.90 24.40
C LYS A 202 -21.01 -21.24 24.47
N VAL A 203 -21.82 -20.69 23.56
CA VAL A 203 -23.28 -20.88 23.62
C VAL A 203 -23.66 -22.33 23.34
N ALA A 204 -23.02 -22.99 22.37
CA ALA A 204 -23.26 -24.40 22.05
C ALA A 204 -22.98 -25.31 23.26
N LEU A 205 -21.85 -25.08 23.93
CA LEU A 205 -21.40 -25.88 25.06
C LEU A 205 -22.30 -25.66 26.29
N ASP A 206 -22.66 -24.41 26.60
CA ASP A 206 -23.58 -24.09 27.69
C ASP A 206 -24.98 -24.66 27.42
N PHE A 207 -25.45 -24.60 26.17
CA PHE A 207 -26.72 -25.17 25.76
C PHE A 207 -26.74 -26.70 25.89
N ALA A 208 -25.72 -27.39 25.40
CA ALA A 208 -25.58 -28.85 25.52
C ALA A 208 -25.54 -29.29 27.00
N ARG A 209 -24.81 -28.54 27.84
CA ARG A 209 -24.72 -28.78 29.29
C ARG A 209 -26.08 -28.63 29.98
N GLN A 210 -26.83 -27.57 29.67
CA GLN A 210 -28.17 -27.36 30.23
C GLN A 210 -29.15 -28.47 29.82
N GLN A 211 -29.10 -28.90 28.55
CA GLN A 211 -29.97 -29.96 28.05
C GLN A 211 -29.66 -31.34 28.70
N ALA A 212 -28.39 -31.61 29.03
CA ALA A 212 -27.99 -32.82 29.75
C ALA A 212 -28.39 -32.80 31.24
N LEU A 213 -28.60 -31.63 31.83
CA LEU A 213 -28.95 -31.45 33.24
C LEU A 213 -30.46 -31.36 33.51
N ASP A 214 -31.31 -31.27 32.47
CA ASP A 214 -32.76 -31.17 32.62
C ASP A 214 -33.38 -32.54 32.98
N PRO A 215 -33.93 -32.72 34.20
CA PRO A 215 -34.50 -33.99 34.65
C PRO A 215 -35.84 -34.36 33.96
N ALA A 216 -36.44 -33.45 33.19
CA ALA A 216 -37.64 -33.71 32.37
C ALA A 216 -37.31 -34.09 30.91
N ALA A 217 -36.04 -34.05 30.51
CA ALA A 217 -35.63 -34.40 29.17
C ALA A 217 -35.79 -35.93 28.95
N PRO A 218 -36.37 -36.37 27.81
CA PRO A 218 -36.43 -37.79 27.45
C PRO A 218 -35.04 -38.44 27.61
N ARG A 219 -34.95 -39.68 28.10
CA ARG A 219 -33.65 -40.39 28.22
C ARG A 219 -32.86 -40.43 26.90
N SER A 220 -33.53 -40.32 25.77
CA SER A 220 -32.91 -40.11 24.46
C SER A 220 -32.12 -38.81 24.36
N ASN A 221 -32.53 -37.72 25.00
CA ASN A 221 -31.81 -36.43 25.00
C ASN A 221 -30.55 -36.47 25.87
N LEU A 222 -30.51 -37.31 26.92
CA LEU A 222 -29.27 -37.54 27.67
C LEU A 222 -28.29 -38.37 26.84
N GLU A 223 -28.77 -39.38 26.12
CA GLU A 223 -27.95 -40.20 25.23
C GLU A 223 -27.46 -39.40 23.99
N ILE A 224 -28.34 -38.56 23.41
CA ILE A 224 -28.01 -37.62 22.33
C ILE A 224 -27.09 -36.52 22.84
N GLY A 225 -27.34 -35.92 23.99
CA GLY A 225 -26.51 -34.84 24.55
C GLY A 225 -25.12 -35.34 24.96
N MET A 226 -25.02 -36.52 25.55
CA MET A 226 -23.72 -37.13 25.86
C MET A 226 -23.01 -37.63 24.59
N GLY A 227 -23.78 -38.10 23.60
CA GLY A 227 -23.31 -38.41 22.25
C GLY A 227 -22.77 -37.18 21.53
N GLN A 228 -23.42 -36.02 21.64
CA GLN A 228 -23.00 -34.74 21.07
C GLN A 228 -21.81 -34.13 21.78
N VAL A 229 -21.74 -34.25 23.10
CA VAL A 229 -20.54 -33.84 23.84
C VAL A 229 -19.36 -34.71 23.42
N MET A 230 -19.55 -36.01 23.21
CA MET A 230 -18.48 -36.89 22.71
C MET A 230 -18.17 -36.69 21.22
N GLU A 231 -19.17 -36.43 20.38
CA GLU A 231 -19.00 -36.14 18.96
C GLU A 231 -18.32 -34.78 18.77
N GLY A 232 -18.75 -33.74 19.48
CA GLY A 232 -18.11 -32.42 19.49
C GLY A 232 -16.71 -32.45 20.09
N PHE A 233 -16.47 -33.23 21.16
CA PHE A 233 -15.12 -33.46 21.68
C PHE A 233 -14.25 -34.21 20.68
N THR A 234 -14.78 -35.24 20.01
CA THR A 234 -14.05 -36.02 19.00
C THR A 234 -13.76 -35.19 17.76
N ASN A 235 -14.71 -34.39 17.29
CA ASN A 235 -14.56 -33.49 16.15
C ASN A 235 -13.58 -32.36 16.48
N SER A 236 -13.69 -31.72 17.64
CA SER A 236 -12.76 -30.68 18.08
C SER A 236 -11.36 -31.23 18.30
N LEU A 237 -11.22 -32.44 18.85
CA LEU A 237 -9.93 -33.13 18.93
C LEU A 237 -9.38 -33.46 17.54
N ASN A 238 -10.20 -33.97 16.64
CA ASN A 238 -9.77 -34.36 15.30
C ASN A 238 -9.37 -33.13 14.47
N GLU A 239 -10.11 -32.04 14.59
CA GLU A 239 -9.83 -30.76 13.95
C GLU A 239 -8.56 -30.14 14.54
N LYS A 240 -8.46 -29.99 15.87
CA LYS A 240 -7.26 -29.43 16.51
C LYS A 240 -6.02 -30.30 16.28
N LEU A 241 -6.16 -31.62 16.29
CA LEU A 241 -5.06 -32.53 15.99
C LEU A 241 -4.68 -32.48 14.52
N SER A 242 -5.65 -32.40 13.59
CA SER A 242 -5.38 -32.25 12.16
C SER A 242 -4.68 -30.94 11.87
N VAL A 243 -5.19 -29.82 12.40
CA VAL A 243 -4.56 -28.50 12.27
C VAL A 243 -3.17 -28.48 12.90
N LEU A 244 -2.99 -29.08 14.08
CA LEU A 244 -1.68 -29.17 14.73
C LEU A 244 -0.70 -30.02 13.90
N LEU A 245 -1.14 -31.15 13.35
CA LEU A 245 -0.33 -32.02 12.52
C LEU A 245 0.01 -31.37 11.18
N GLU A 246 -0.93 -30.69 10.55
CA GLU A 246 -0.75 -29.95 9.31
C GLU A 246 0.20 -28.76 9.52
N THR A 247 -0.04 -27.94 10.54
CA THR A 247 0.85 -26.82 10.91
C THR A 247 2.25 -27.32 11.27
N SER A 248 2.37 -28.41 12.03
CA SER A 248 3.67 -29.00 12.39
C SER A 248 4.37 -29.56 11.15
N ALA A 249 3.65 -30.20 10.24
CA ALA A 249 4.20 -30.71 8.99
C ALA A 249 4.68 -29.57 8.09
N GLU A 250 3.89 -28.49 7.96
CA GLU A 250 4.25 -27.30 7.21
C GLU A 250 5.48 -26.60 7.80
N GLN A 251 5.54 -26.45 9.13
CA GLN A 251 6.70 -25.88 9.82
C GLN A 251 7.95 -26.74 9.63
N LEU A 252 7.82 -28.07 9.68
CA LEU A 252 8.94 -28.98 9.40
C LEU A 252 9.40 -28.92 7.94
N ILE A 253 8.47 -28.82 6.99
CA ILE A 253 8.79 -28.64 5.56
C ILE A 253 9.49 -27.30 5.33
N ALA A 254 8.98 -26.21 5.93
CA ALA A 254 9.58 -24.89 5.84
C ALA A 254 10.99 -24.87 6.43
N ALA A 255 11.17 -25.42 7.64
CA ALA A 255 12.48 -25.53 8.29
C ALA A 255 13.46 -26.39 7.48
N THR A 256 12.97 -27.49 6.87
CA THR A 256 13.80 -28.34 6.01
C THR A 256 14.22 -27.60 4.73
N LYS A 257 13.30 -26.84 4.13
CA LYS A 257 13.59 -26.04 2.94
C LYS A 257 14.57 -24.90 3.25
N GLU A 258 14.40 -24.20 4.35
CA GLU A 258 15.33 -23.16 4.81
C GLU A 258 16.72 -23.74 5.13
N SER A 259 16.76 -24.94 5.74
CA SER A 259 18.00 -25.69 5.98
C SER A 259 18.69 -26.07 4.66
N GLN A 260 17.94 -26.51 3.64
CA GLN A 260 18.48 -26.78 2.32
C GLN A 260 19.04 -25.51 1.66
N THR A 261 18.31 -24.40 1.68
CA THR A 261 18.80 -23.12 1.16
C THR A 261 20.05 -22.64 1.90
N SER A 262 20.11 -22.83 3.21
CA SER A 262 21.29 -22.52 4.02
C SER A 262 22.49 -23.39 3.63
N ALA A 263 22.27 -24.69 3.40
CA ALA A 263 23.31 -25.61 2.94
C ALA A 263 23.85 -25.22 1.55
N GLU A 264 22.96 -24.83 0.62
CA GLU A 264 23.35 -24.33 -0.71
C GLU A 264 24.14 -23.02 -0.62
N ALA A 265 23.74 -22.10 0.25
CA ALA A 265 24.47 -20.85 0.48
C ALA A 265 25.86 -21.09 1.08
N ILE A 266 25.98 -22.01 2.04
CA ILE A 266 27.27 -22.42 2.61
C ILE A 266 28.16 -23.04 1.52
N GLN A 267 27.61 -23.92 0.69
CA GLN A 267 28.34 -24.54 -0.41
C GLN A 267 28.88 -23.49 -1.40
N SER A 268 28.04 -22.55 -1.82
CA SER A 268 28.44 -21.45 -2.72
C SER A 268 29.48 -20.53 -2.09
N SER A 269 29.36 -20.24 -0.79
CA SER A 269 30.37 -19.49 -0.04
C SER A 269 31.69 -20.23 0.03
N MET A 270 31.66 -21.56 0.19
CA MET A 270 32.86 -22.40 0.22
C MET A 270 33.58 -22.39 -1.13
N GLU A 271 32.84 -22.45 -2.23
CA GLU A 271 33.38 -22.35 -3.60
C GLU A 271 34.03 -20.99 -3.85
N SER A 272 33.34 -19.90 -3.49
CA SER A 272 33.87 -18.53 -3.62
C SER A 272 35.11 -18.31 -2.76
N PHE A 273 35.13 -18.88 -1.56
CA PHE A 273 36.27 -18.83 -0.66
C PHE A 273 37.48 -19.58 -1.22
N ASN A 274 37.27 -20.79 -1.74
CA ASN A 274 38.32 -21.55 -2.42
C ASN A 274 38.89 -20.80 -3.62
N HIS A 275 38.03 -20.18 -4.44
CA HIS A 275 38.48 -19.36 -5.56
C HIS A 275 39.29 -18.15 -5.09
N SER A 276 38.87 -17.50 -4.01
CA SER A 276 39.61 -16.37 -3.42
C SER A 276 40.99 -16.79 -2.91
N ILE A 277 41.11 -18.00 -2.33
CA ILE A 277 42.41 -18.57 -1.92
C ILE A 277 43.30 -18.83 -3.14
N GLU A 278 42.76 -19.36 -4.22
CA GLU A 278 43.50 -19.61 -5.45
C GLU A 278 44.05 -18.32 -6.05
N THR A 279 43.19 -17.30 -6.21
CA THR A 279 43.59 -15.97 -6.68
C THR A 279 44.60 -15.31 -5.75
N PHE A 280 44.44 -15.43 -4.43
CA PHE A 280 45.40 -14.89 -3.48
C PHE A 280 46.77 -15.57 -3.57
N SER A 281 46.78 -16.89 -3.75
CA SER A 281 48.00 -17.68 -3.94
C SER A 281 48.73 -17.25 -5.22
N GLU A 282 47.99 -17.08 -6.32
CA GLU A 282 48.53 -16.60 -7.59
C GLU A 282 49.11 -15.19 -7.46
N ASN A 283 48.35 -14.24 -6.90
CA ASN A 283 48.85 -12.88 -6.66
C ASN A 283 50.09 -12.84 -5.76
N THR A 284 50.16 -13.73 -4.76
CA THR A 284 51.34 -13.84 -3.88
C THR A 284 52.56 -14.30 -4.66
N ARG A 285 52.39 -15.26 -5.59
CA ARG A 285 53.46 -15.71 -6.48
C ARG A 285 53.91 -14.59 -7.41
N ASP A 286 52.98 -13.88 -8.04
CA ASP A 286 53.27 -12.78 -8.96
C ASP A 286 53.98 -11.62 -8.24
N PHE A 287 53.57 -11.32 -7.00
CA PHE A 287 54.27 -10.33 -6.18
C PHE A 287 55.70 -10.77 -5.85
N SER A 288 55.92 -12.06 -5.56
CA SER A 288 57.26 -12.60 -5.35
C SER A 288 58.13 -12.47 -6.61
N GLU A 289 57.56 -12.72 -7.79
CA GLU A 289 58.26 -12.57 -9.07
C GLU A 289 58.57 -11.09 -9.37
N PHE A 290 57.58 -10.21 -9.18
CA PHE A 290 57.76 -8.77 -9.30
C PHE A 290 58.88 -8.26 -8.38
N ASN A 291 58.91 -8.70 -7.12
CA ASN A 291 59.96 -8.35 -6.17
C ASN A 291 61.35 -8.85 -6.62
N HIS A 292 61.44 -10.06 -7.18
CA HIS A 292 62.68 -10.59 -7.75
C HIS A 292 63.16 -9.76 -8.96
N ASN A 293 62.24 -9.39 -9.85
CA ASN A 293 62.53 -8.54 -11.00
C ASN A 293 62.93 -7.11 -10.57
N LEU A 294 62.28 -6.53 -9.58
CA LEU A 294 62.67 -5.24 -9.00
C LEU A 294 64.09 -5.28 -8.45
N ARG A 295 64.44 -6.32 -7.66
CA ARG A 295 65.80 -6.48 -7.13
C ARG A 295 66.82 -6.53 -8.27
N THR A 296 66.56 -7.35 -9.28
CA THR A 296 67.45 -7.49 -10.45
C THR A 296 67.60 -6.18 -11.21
N ASN A 297 66.52 -5.43 -11.38
CA ASN A 297 66.56 -4.13 -12.05
C ASN A 297 67.31 -3.07 -11.22
N ILE A 298 67.13 -3.05 -9.90
CA ILE A 298 67.90 -2.17 -9.00
C ILE A 298 69.40 -2.49 -9.11
N GLU A 299 69.79 -3.77 -9.06
CA GLU A 299 71.18 -4.18 -9.22
C GLU A 299 71.77 -3.74 -10.57
N ARG A 300 71.02 -3.91 -11.67
CA ARG A 300 71.46 -3.43 -13.00
C ARG A 300 71.53 -1.91 -13.07
N MET A 301 70.60 -1.21 -12.45
CA MET A 301 70.55 0.24 -12.42
C MET A 301 71.73 0.79 -11.61
N ASP A 302 72.09 0.16 -10.48
CA ASP A 302 73.27 0.51 -9.69
C ASP A 302 74.56 0.37 -10.52
N VAL A 303 74.69 -0.70 -11.30
CA VAL A 303 75.84 -0.89 -12.22
C VAL A 303 75.85 0.18 -13.33
N ALA A 304 74.71 0.42 -14.00
CA ALA A 304 74.62 1.42 -15.05
C ALA A 304 74.89 2.85 -14.54
N PHE A 305 74.46 3.18 -13.32
CA PHE A 305 74.80 4.45 -12.67
C PHE A 305 76.29 4.55 -12.35
N ALA A 306 76.92 3.46 -11.92
CA ALA A 306 78.38 3.44 -11.69
C ALA A 306 79.15 3.70 -12.99
N ASP A 307 78.76 3.05 -14.10
CA ASP A 307 79.34 3.25 -15.42
C ASP A 307 79.13 4.69 -15.91
N LEU A 308 77.92 5.24 -15.78
CA LEU A 308 77.62 6.63 -16.15
C LEU A 308 78.47 7.63 -15.34
N VAL A 309 78.65 7.40 -14.04
CA VAL A 309 79.52 8.24 -13.20
C VAL A 309 80.98 8.14 -13.66
N GLN A 310 81.43 6.95 -14.08
CA GLN A 310 82.76 6.77 -14.64
C GLN A 310 82.93 7.50 -15.97
N ASP A 311 82.00 7.36 -16.91
CA ASP A 311 82.00 8.05 -18.20
C ASP A 311 81.98 9.58 -18.04
N LEU A 312 81.17 10.10 -17.11
CA LEU A 312 81.15 11.53 -16.79
C LEU A 312 82.50 12.01 -16.25
N LYS A 313 83.18 11.19 -15.44
CA LYS A 313 84.52 11.50 -14.92
C LYS A 313 85.58 11.47 -16.02
N GLU A 314 85.49 10.53 -16.96
CA GLU A 314 86.39 10.44 -18.13
C GLU A 314 86.18 11.61 -19.09
N ASN A 315 84.93 11.90 -19.47
CA ASN A 315 84.59 13.08 -20.28
C ASN A 315 85.01 14.39 -19.62
N GLY A 316 84.86 14.52 -18.30
CA GLY A 316 85.34 15.68 -17.55
C GLY A 316 86.87 15.87 -17.65
N LYS A 317 87.64 14.78 -17.63
CA LYS A 317 89.10 14.85 -17.85
C LYS A 317 89.45 15.27 -19.28
N ASP A 318 88.76 14.73 -20.28
CA ASP A 318 89.02 15.08 -21.67
C ASP A 318 88.61 16.53 -21.98
N LEU A 319 87.53 17.03 -21.37
CA LEU A 319 87.17 18.44 -21.44
C LEU A 319 88.25 19.33 -20.80
N SER A 320 88.80 18.93 -19.65
CA SER A 320 89.92 19.65 -19.02
C SER A 320 91.15 19.68 -19.93
N LYS A 321 91.52 18.56 -20.56
CA LYS A 321 92.63 18.50 -21.54
C LYS A 321 92.37 19.36 -22.77
N ASN A 322 91.15 19.36 -23.31
CA ASN A 322 90.76 20.21 -24.43
C ASN A 322 90.82 21.69 -24.04
N GLN A 323 90.39 22.04 -22.83
CA GLN A 323 90.49 23.40 -22.31
C GLN A 323 91.97 23.84 -22.21
N GLU A 324 92.85 22.98 -21.67
CA GLU A 324 94.30 23.24 -21.64
C GLU A 324 94.90 23.36 -23.06
N ALA A 325 94.48 22.50 -24.00
CA ALA A 325 94.91 22.56 -25.40
C ALA A 325 94.48 23.87 -26.07
N VAL A 326 93.22 24.30 -25.86
CA VAL A 326 92.70 25.59 -26.36
C VAL A 326 93.46 26.76 -25.74
N GLU A 327 93.73 26.74 -24.44
CA GLU A 327 94.55 27.78 -23.79
C GLU A 327 95.98 27.81 -24.36
N SER A 328 96.59 26.65 -24.60
CA SER A 328 97.93 26.55 -25.19
C SER A 328 97.95 27.08 -26.63
N LEU A 329 96.92 26.79 -27.42
CA LEU A 329 96.72 27.28 -28.78
C LEU A 329 96.53 28.80 -28.77
N SER A 330 95.70 29.31 -27.86
CA SER A 330 95.50 30.76 -27.68
C SER A 330 96.81 31.45 -27.36
N ARG A 331 97.60 30.94 -26.41
CA ARG A 331 98.93 31.48 -26.08
C ARG A 331 99.91 31.40 -27.24
N ALA A 332 99.82 30.36 -28.08
CA ALA A 332 100.66 30.23 -29.27
C ALA A 332 100.27 31.25 -30.35
N ILE A 333 98.97 31.48 -30.57
CA ILE A 333 98.44 32.51 -31.47
C ILE A 333 98.86 33.90 -31.00
N ASP A 334 98.73 34.22 -29.71
CA ASP A 334 99.15 35.52 -29.15
C ASP A 334 100.64 35.77 -29.38
N LYS A 335 101.50 34.78 -29.10
CA LYS A 335 102.96 34.89 -29.35
C LYS A 335 103.32 35.05 -30.83
N LEU A 336 102.54 34.46 -31.74
CA LEU A 336 102.73 34.61 -33.19
C LEU A 336 102.34 36.02 -33.64
N SER A 337 101.25 36.56 -33.07
CA SER A 337 100.80 37.93 -33.32
C SER A 337 101.80 38.99 -32.81
N GLU A 338 102.53 38.75 -31.73
CA GLU A 338 103.55 39.69 -31.23
C GLU A 338 104.87 39.68 -32.03
N ARG A 339 105.12 38.66 -32.86
CA ARG A 339 106.35 38.54 -33.67
C ARG A 339 106.23 39.02 -35.12
N LEU A 340 105.02 39.41 -35.53
CA LEU A 340 104.72 40.01 -36.84
C LEU A 340 104.74 41.54 -36.74
#